data_AF-A0AA39PR25-F1
#
_entry.id   AF-A0AA39PR25-F1
#
_cell.length_a   1.000
_cell.length_b   1.000
_cell.length_c   1.000
_cell.angle_alpha   90.00
_cell.angle_beta   90.00
_cell.angle_gamma   90.00
#
_symmetry.space_group_name_H-M   'P 1'
#
loop_
_entity.id
_entity.type
_entity.pdbx_description
1 polymer ?
#
loop_
_entity_poly.entity_id
_entity_poly.type
_entity_poly.pdbx_seq_one_letter_code
_entity_poly.pdbx_strand_id
1 'polypeptide(L)'
;MSPPSNAPLISASPPTYSTNTPPPHYCVDPTNGERSIEHSPHRAGRIPDGTFIKNHGNLTVLLTQQEDGISSPVYGRMGSIAGAILLSSSEDIIEVKIQLEGRLHFLSFECGSRTVATVSETYTLWNCSRTEIESCPSSLPFSFSLPLAFKDGGTSYPLPPTFQAAFTTRSEFVVTSIYTLIASTTAVRRPVMLGFDKISTMRMPITYYPRTRPERPPLYIPLLSSLKSCPEEWTQVLVTVKAKQNYNVLPIQCNIFVPSVQAFSFSDVIPFHIQLSGPLFSLLMLFPQRSTEYEPSISVTMRRQIVVEIQGRRSWQDQEIGVGTMQPIPPPPSHRDHDRDEEKSIDWGGEIQCKPTVKVSGFVASGVSVKDYILFSLEPPSNSSFLPARGRVPILLTTNSWADTPHET
;
A
#
# COMPACT_ATOMS: atom_id res chain seq x y z
N MET A 1 13.46 -28.33 62.80
CA MET A 1 13.29 -27.55 61.56
C MET A 1 12.31 -26.43 61.89
N SER A 2 12.81 -25.22 62.07
CA SER A 2 12.03 -24.05 62.49
C SER A 2 11.40 -23.37 61.27
N PRO A 3 10.17 -22.82 61.37
CA PRO A 3 9.51 -22.18 60.25
C PRO A 3 10.16 -20.82 59.93
N PRO A 4 10.10 -20.36 58.66
CA PRO A 4 10.67 -19.09 58.26
C PRO A 4 9.89 -17.91 58.85
N SER A 5 10.65 -16.92 59.30
CA SER A 5 10.18 -15.65 59.83
C SER A 5 9.49 -14.83 58.74
N ASN A 6 8.24 -14.43 58.98
CA ASN A 6 7.46 -13.57 58.09
C ASN A 6 8.09 -12.17 58.02
N ALA A 7 8.58 -11.80 56.84
CA ALA A 7 8.97 -10.43 56.54
C ALA A 7 7.73 -9.52 56.43
N PRO A 8 7.79 -8.27 56.93
CA PRO A 8 6.67 -7.34 56.88
C PRO A 8 6.39 -6.88 55.44
N LEU A 9 5.14 -7.07 55.00
CA LEU A 9 4.59 -6.47 53.79
C LEU A 9 4.51 -4.96 53.96
N ILE A 10 5.49 -4.23 53.40
CA ILE A 10 5.45 -2.77 53.31
C ILE A 10 4.40 -2.40 52.26
N SER A 11 3.21 -2.01 52.73
CA SER A 11 2.17 -1.37 51.92
C SER A 11 2.65 0.02 51.52
N ALA A 12 3.36 0.12 50.40
CA ALA A 12 3.68 1.39 49.78
C ALA A 12 2.39 1.93 49.13
N SER A 13 1.78 2.92 49.77
CA SER A 13 0.71 3.68 49.13
C SER A 13 1.30 4.42 47.91
N PRO A 14 0.57 4.47 46.79
CA PRO A 14 1.04 5.20 45.62
C PRO A 14 1.22 6.69 45.98
N PRO A 15 2.22 7.36 45.40
CA PRO A 15 2.46 8.78 45.66
C PRO A 15 1.20 9.60 45.38
N THR A 16 0.92 10.54 46.28
CA THR A 16 -0.23 11.44 46.17
C THR A 16 0.09 12.52 45.14
N TYR A 17 -0.56 12.48 43.98
CA TYR A 17 -0.40 13.50 42.95
C TYR A 17 -1.29 14.72 43.25
N SER A 18 -0.70 15.92 43.27
CA SER A 18 -1.45 17.19 43.39
C SER A 18 -2.24 17.45 42.11
N THR A 19 -3.57 17.58 42.21
CA THR A 19 -4.47 17.86 41.06
C THR A 19 -4.48 19.33 40.64
N ASN A 20 -3.74 20.21 41.33
CA ASN A 20 -3.88 21.67 41.19
C ASN A 20 -2.73 22.35 40.43
N THR A 21 -1.74 21.60 39.93
CA THR A 21 -0.71 22.15 39.05
C THR A 21 -1.12 21.94 37.60
N PRO A 22 -1.16 22.99 36.76
CA PRO A 22 -1.37 22.81 35.33
C PRO A 22 -0.29 21.86 34.79
N PRO A 23 -0.64 20.99 33.82
CA PRO A 23 0.36 20.12 33.22
C PRO A 23 1.53 20.97 32.69
N PRO A 24 2.77 20.49 32.81
CA PRO A 24 3.93 21.22 32.30
C PRO A 24 3.72 21.54 30.81
N HIS A 25 4.23 22.69 30.38
CA HIS A 25 4.25 23.03 28.96
C HIS A 25 5.16 22.05 28.22
N TYR A 26 4.56 21.04 27.61
CA TYR A 26 5.27 20.15 26.71
C TYR A 26 5.65 20.93 25.45
N CYS A 27 6.95 21.10 25.21
CA CYS A 27 7.47 21.52 23.92
C CYS A 27 7.78 20.27 23.09
N VAL A 28 7.59 20.34 21.77
CA VAL A 28 7.99 19.25 20.86
C VAL A 28 9.51 19.11 20.82
N ASP A 29 10.22 20.22 21.04
CA ASP A 29 11.67 20.26 21.06
C ASP A 29 12.19 20.10 22.50
N PRO A 30 13.18 19.20 22.74
CA PRO A 30 13.76 19.02 24.06
C PRO A 30 14.43 20.32 24.52
N THR A 31 14.17 20.71 25.76
CA THR A 31 14.81 21.88 26.38
C THR A 31 16.23 21.57 26.85
N ASN A 32 16.98 22.58 27.30
CA ASN A 32 18.36 22.39 27.78
C ASN A 32 18.41 21.37 28.94
N GLY A 33 19.04 20.21 28.69
CA GLY A 33 19.19 19.12 29.67
C GLY A 33 18.25 17.94 29.43
N GLU A 34 17.28 18.07 28.54
CA GLU A 34 16.43 16.97 28.08
C GLU A 34 17.09 16.27 26.88
N ARG A 35 16.95 14.94 26.81
CA ARG A 35 17.34 14.15 25.63
C ARG A 35 16.13 13.39 25.13
N SER A 36 15.84 13.49 23.84
CA SER A 36 14.85 12.60 23.23
C SER A 36 15.44 11.19 23.17
N ILE A 37 14.79 10.23 23.83
CA ILE A 37 15.21 8.82 23.83
C ILE A 37 14.76 8.15 22.53
N GLU A 38 13.62 8.59 21.99
CA GLU A 38 13.02 8.09 20.77
C GLU A 38 12.30 9.27 20.10
N HIS A 39 12.95 9.88 19.11
CA HIS A 39 12.28 10.80 18.22
C HIS A 39 11.75 9.95 17.07
N SER A 40 10.44 9.97 16.83
CA SER A 40 9.87 9.52 15.56
C SER A 40 9.81 10.74 14.65
N PRO A 41 10.89 11.12 13.94
CA PRO A 41 10.83 12.25 13.03
C PRO A 41 9.79 11.92 11.97
N HIS A 42 8.65 12.59 12.07
CA HIS A 42 8.03 13.05 10.85
C HIS A 42 9.13 13.85 10.16
N ARG A 43 9.81 13.28 9.14
CA ARG A 43 10.24 14.14 8.04
C ARG A 43 8.96 14.89 7.70
N ALA A 44 8.88 16.15 8.12
CA ALA A 44 7.88 17.07 7.68
C ALA A 44 8.15 17.20 6.18
N GLY A 45 7.73 16.18 5.42
CA GLY A 45 7.81 16.20 3.98
C GLY A 45 7.13 17.49 3.64
N ARG A 46 7.92 18.41 3.08
CA ARG A 46 7.57 19.82 2.91
C ARG A 46 6.08 19.88 2.59
N ILE A 47 5.28 20.43 3.51
CA ILE A 47 3.86 20.61 3.26
C ILE A 47 3.83 21.42 1.97
N PRO A 48 3.24 20.90 0.89
CA PRO A 48 3.24 21.63 -0.36
C PRO A 48 2.64 23.01 -0.10
N ASP A 49 3.23 24.06 -0.65
CA ASP A 49 2.79 25.45 -0.55
C ASP A 49 2.09 25.93 -1.82
N GLY A 50 2.05 25.08 -2.84
CA GLY A 50 1.40 25.35 -4.12
C GLY A 50 -0.12 25.31 -4.02
N THR A 51 -0.74 25.75 -5.12
CA THR A 51 -2.19 25.93 -5.23
C THR A 51 -2.68 25.36 -6.55
N PHE A 52 -3.73 24.56 -6.51
CA PHE A 52 -4.45 24.09 -7.68
C PHE A 52 -5.66 24.99 -7.95
N ILE A 53 -5.81 25.46 -9.19
CA ILE A 53 -6.89 26.37 -9.59
C ILE A 53 -7.67 25.73 -10.75
N LYS A 54 -9.00 25.69 -10.62
CA LYS A 54 -9.89 25.27 -11.70
C LYS A 54 -11.01 26.27 -11.91
N ASN A 55 -11.22 26.65 -13.17
CA ASN A 55 -12.20 27.66 -13.57
C ASN A 55 -13.28 27.04 -14.48
N HIS A 56 -14.54 27.42 -14.30
CA HIS A 56 -15.66 27.00 -15.13
C HIS A 56 -16.78 28.06 -15.08
N GLY A 57 -16.86 28.88 -16.12
CA GLY A 57 -17.84 29.96 -16.20
C GLY A 57 -17.62 31.01 -15.10
N ASN A 58 -18.65 31.23 -14.26
CA ASN A 58 -18.61 32.16 -13.14
C ASN A 58 -18.02 31.58 -11.84
N LEU A 59 -17.59 30.31 -11.87
CA LEU A 59 -17.14 29.56 -10.71
C LEU A 59 -15.65 29.22 -10.86
N THR A 60 -14.86 29.59 -9.85
CA THR A 60 -13.45 29.21 -9.72
C THR A 60 -13.25 28.51 -8.39
N VAL A 61 -12.56 27.38 -8.38
CA VAL A 61 -12.19 26.66 -7.16
C VAL A 61 -10.68 26.67 -7.02
N LEU A 62 -10.23 27.11 -5.86
CA LEU A 62 -8.83 27.17 -5.45
C LEU A 62 -8.61 26.15 -4.33
N LEU A 63 -7.66 25.25 -4.49
CA LEU A 63 -7.26 24.25 -3.50
C LEU A 63 -5.81 24.51 -3.09
N THR A 64 -5.59 24.66 -1.79
CA THR A 64 -4.27 24.93 -1.22
C THR A 64 -3.54 23.63 -0.88
N GLN A 65 -2.26 23.75 -0.50
CA GLN A 65 -1.40 22.64 -0.09
C GLN A 65 -1.18 21.59 -1.19
N GLN A 66 -1.00 22.07 -2.41
CA GLN A 66 -0.78 21.24 -3.59
C GLN A 66 0.66 21.34 -4.08
N GLU A 67 1.17 20.28 -4.70
CA GLU A 67 2.47 20.36 -5.39
C GLU A 67 2.34 21.20 -6.66
N ASP A 68 3.41 21.91 -7.04
CA ASP A 68 3.41 22.72 -8.25
C ASP A 68 3.32 21.86 -9.52
N GLY A 69 2.54 22.33 -10.49
CA GLY A 69 2.42 21.67 -11.80
C GLY A 69 1.56 20.40 -11.83
N ILE A 70 0.82 20.08 -10.76
CA ILE A 70 -0.07 18.91 -10.76
C ILE A 70 -1.30 19.12 -11.65
N SER A 71 -1.73 18.04 -12.31
CA SER A 71 -2.95 18.04 -13.14
C SER A 71 -4.22 17.73 -12.35
N SER A 72 -4.08 17.14 -11.16
CA SER A 72 -5.16 16.74 -10.27
C SER A 72 -4.70 16.91 -8.82
N PRO A 73 -5.53 17.47 -7.93
CA PRO A 73 -5.21 17.56 -6.50
C PRO A 73 -4.89 16.20 -5.89
N VAL A 74 -3.91 16.15 -5.00
CA VAL A 74 -3.46 14.91 -4.34
C VAL A 74 -3.61 15.03 -2.83
N TYR A 75 -4.24 14.04 -2.21
CA TYR A 75 -4.46 14.00 -0.77
C TYR A 75 -4.02 12.66 -0.16
N GLY A 76 -3.43 12.75 1.02
CA GLY A 76 -3.07 11.59 1.84
C GLY A 76 -4.18 11.14 2.78
N ARG A 77 -3.87 10.15 3.62
CA ARG A 77 -4.75 9.72 4.74
C ARG A 77 -5.02 10.92 5.64
N MET A 78 -6.29 11.17 5.97
CA MET A 78 -6.71 12.36 6.73
C MET A 78 -6.28 13.69 6.10
N GLY A 79 -6.05 13.72 4.78
CA GLY A 79 -5.70 14.95 4.07
C GLY A 79 -6.79 16.00 4.25
N SER A 80 -6.38 17.21 4.61
CA SER A 80 -7.26 18.37 4.66
C SER A 80 -7.45 18.91 3.25
N ILE A 81 -8.72 19.00 2.82
CA ILE A 81 -9.14 19.66 1.60
C ILE A 81 -9.52 21.08 1.98
N ALA A 82 -8.59 22.01 1.78
CA ALA A 82 -8.74 23.41 2.16
C ALA A 82 -8.57 24.33 0.95
N GLY A 83 -9.40 25.36 0.86
CA GLY A 83 -9.47 26.19 -0.33
C GLY A 83 -10.47 27.32 -0.25
N ALA A 84 -10.78 27.89 -1.41
CA ALA A 84 -11.83 28.90 -1.57
C ALA A 84 -12.59 28.70 -2.88
N ILE A 85 -13.88 29.01 -2.85
CA ILE A 85 -14.71 29.18 -4.04
C ILE A 85 -14.75 30.67 -4.37
N LEU A 86 -14.33 31.04 -5.58
CA LEU A 86 -14.37 32.40 -6.09
C LEU A 86 -15.46 32.52 -7.16
N LEU A 87 -16.30 33.54 -7.03
CA LEU A 87 -17.43 33.81 -7.92
C LEU A 87 -17.18 35.09 -8.71
N SER A 88 -17.28 35.00 -10.05
CA SER A 88 -17.16 36.19 -10.92
C SER A 88 -18.39 37.10 -10.84
N SER A 89 -19.55 36.55 -10.48
CA SER A 89 -20.80 37.27 -10.24
C SER A 89 -21.57 36.54 -9.15
N SER A 90 -21.95 37.28 -8.11
CA SER A 90 -22.58 36.73 -6.90
C SER A 90 -23.98 37.30 -6.62
N GLU A 91 -24.48 38.20 -7.47
CA GLU A 91 -25.76 38.92 -7.28
C GLU A 91 -26.99 38.01 -7.32
N ASP A 92 -26.98 37.00 -8.19
CA ASP A 92 -28.12 36.08 -8.37
C ASP A 92 -27.90 34.72 -7.67
N ILE A 93 -26.79 34.54 -6.93
CA ILE A 93 -26.45 33.25 -6.28
C ILE A 93 -27.20 33.10 -4.96
N ILE A 94 -28.04 32.07 -4.87
CA ILE A 94 -28.79 31.73 -3.64
C ILE A 94 -28.15 30.60 -2.85
N GLU A 95 -27.35 29.75 -3.48
CA GLU A 95 -26.73 28.63 -2.79
C GLU A 95 -25.35 28.31 -3.38
N VAL A 96 -24.39 28.05 -2.50
CA VAL A 96 -23.07 27.51 -2.85
C VAL A 96 -22.81 26.28 -2.01
N LYS A 97 -22.55 25.15 -2.67
CA LYS A 97 -22.23 23.87 -2.05
C LYS A 97 -20.91 23.33 -2.57
N ILE A 98 -20.23 22.61 -1.69
CA ILE A 98 -19.11 21.76 -2.05
C ILE A 98 -19.39 20.35 -1.54
N GLN A 99 -19.17 19.36 -2.39
CA GLN A 99 -19.49 17.97 -2.12
C GLN A 99 -18.29 17.09 -2.47
N LEU A 100 -17.97 16.14 -1.60
CA LEU A 100 -16.99 15.09 -1.85
C LEU A 100 -17.73 13.78 -2.12
N GLU A 101 -17.56 13.25 -3.33
CA GLU A 101 -18.06 11.93 -3.71
C GLU A 101 -16.90 10.95 -3.90
N GLY A 102 -17.00 9.78 -3.28
CA GLY A 102 -16.10 8.65 -3.47
C GLY A 102 -16.88 7.43 -3.92
N ARG A 103 -16.36 6.70 -4.91
CA ARG A 103 -17.01 5.48 -5.44
C ARG A 103 -15.98 4.38 -5.63
N LEU A 104 -16.33 3.18 -5.18
CA LEU A 104 -15.63 1.93 -5.49
C LEU A 104 -16.53 1.12 -6.41
N HIS A 105 -16.12 0.98 -7.66
CA HIS A 105 -16.79 0.20 -8.68
C HIS A 105 -15.93 -1.02 -9.04
N PHE A 106 -16.54 -2.19 -9.13
CA PHE A 106 -15.85 -3.39 -9.58
C PHE A 106 -16.77 -4.32 -10.34
N LEU A 107 -16.20 -5.00 -11.33
CA LEU A 107 -16.86 -5.89 -12.27
C LEU A 107 -15.96 -7.12 -12.45
N SER A 108 -16.56 -8.31 -12.42
CA SER A 108 -15.98 -9.54 -12.91
C SER A 108 -17.01 -10.26 -13.77
N PHE A 109 -16.59 -10.76 -14.93
CA PHE A 109 -17.45 -11.57 -15.80
C PHE A 109 -18.16 -12.72 -15.05
N GLU A 110 -17.46 -13.34 -14.09
CA GLU A 110 -18.00 -14.47 -13.33
C GLU A 110 -18.94 -14.05 -12.20
N CYS A 111 -18.73 -12.86 -11.61
CA CYS A 111 -19.40 -12.45 -10.38
C CYS A 111 -20.38 -11.28 -10.55
N GLY A 112 -20.43 -10.66 -11.74
CA GLY A 112 -21.26 -9.48 -12.01
C GLY A 112 -20.55 -8.17 -11.67
N SER A 113 -21.32 -7.10 -11.43
CA SER A 113 -20.78 -5.79 -11.04
C SER A 113 -21.39 -5.28 -9.75
N ARG A 114 -20.65 -4.43 -9.04
CA ARG A 114 -21.09 -3.73 -7.84
C ARG A 114 -20.46 -2.35 -7.76
N THR A 115 -21.24 -1.38 -7.28
CA THR A 115 -20.77 -0.02 -6.99
C THR A 115 -21.11 0.32 -5.56
N VAL A 116 -20.14 0.86 -4.84
CA VAL A 116 -20.27 1.22 -3.42
C VAL A 116 -19.84 2.67 -3.25
N ALA A 117 -20.67 3.48 -2.60
CA ALA A 117 -20.30 4.84 -2.23
C ALA A 117 -19.31 4.78 -1.06
N THR A 118 -18.07 5.23 -1.30
CA THR A 118 -17.03 5.29 -0.26
C THR A 118 -17.08 6.62 0.48
N VAL A 119 -17.50 7.71 -0.16
CA VAL A 119 -17.73 9.01 0.48
C VAL A 119 -18.91 9.70 -0.20
N SER A 120 -19.73 10.42 0.57
CA SER A 120 -20.81 11.25 0.06
C SER A 120 -21.12 12.37 1.06
N GLU A 121 -20.20 13.32 1.18
CA GLU A 121 -20.28 14.44 2.13
C GLU A 121 -20.57 15.74 1.39
N THR A 122 -21.53 16.53 1.90
CA THR A 122 -21.92 17.81 1.30
C THR A 122 -21.84 18.91 2.36
N TYR A 123 -21.21 20.02 1.99
CA TYR A 123 -21.05 21.21 2.81
C TYR A 123 -21.67 22.39 2.09
N THR A 124 -22.61 23.06 2.77
CA THR A 124 -23.21 24.31 2.28
C THR A 124 -22.35 25.46 2.76
N LEU A 125 -21.71 26.18 1.83
CA LEU A 125 -20.84 27.32 2.14
C LEU A 125 -21.62 28.63 2.21
N TRP A 126 -22.70 28.73 1.43
CA TRP A 126 -23.61 29.87 1.41
C TRP A 126 -25.02 29.39 1.09
N ASN A 127 -26.02 29.94 1.77
CA ASN A 127 -27.43 29.74 1.48
C ASN A 127 -28.19 30.99 1.90
N CYS A 128 -28.96 31.56 0.97
CA CYS A 128 -29.78 32.74 1.19
C CYS A 128 -31.21 32.44 0.75
N SER A 129 -32.18 32.89 1.54
CA SER A 129 -33.58 32.83 1.11
C SER A 129 -33.82 33.79 -0.06
N ARG A 130 -34.76 33.47 -0.94
CA ARG A 130 -35.20 34.39 -2.03
C ARG A 130 -35.80 35.69 -1.51
N THR A 131 -36.17 35.74 -0.23
CA THR A 131 -36.77 36.91 0.42
C THR A 131 -35.73 37.86 1.03
N GLU A 132 -34.49 37.42 1.15
CA GLU A 132 -33.40 38.19 1.77
C GLU A 132 -32.63 38.98 0.70
N ILE A 133 -32.14 40.16 1.07
CA ILE A 133 -31.44 41.09 0.16
C ILE A 133 -29.91 40.85 0.21
N GLU A 134 -29.45 39.82 0.93
CA GLU A 134 -28.02 39.57 1.07
C GLU A 134 -27.43 38.97 -0.22
N SER A 135 -26.47 39.68 -0.81
CA SER A 135 -25.69 39.17 -1.93
C SER A 135 -24.67 38.14 -1.45
N CYS A 136 -24.50 37.06 -2.21
CA CYS A 136 -23.48 36.05 -1.91
C CYS A 136 -22.07 36.69 -1.90
N PRO A 137 -21.19 36.37 -0.93
CA PRO A 137 -19.80 36.78 -0.97
C PRO A 137 -19.09 36.28 -2.23
N SER A 138 -18.23 37.10 -2.82
CA SER A 138 -17.46 36.72 -4.02
C SER A 138 -16.37 35.67 -3.74
N SER A 139 -16.01 35.46 -2.47
CA SER A 139 -15.02 34.47 -2.03
C SER A 139 -15.54 33.73 -0.80
N LEU A 140 -15.63 32.41 -0.88
CA LEU A 140 -16.13 31.53 0.18
C LEU A 140 -15.05 30.52 0.56
N PRO A 141 -14.31 30.72 1.67
CA PRO A 141 -13.32 29.76 2.12
C PRO A 141 -13.98 28.49 2.66
N PHE A 142 -13.30 27.36 2.50
CA PHE A 142 -13.74 26.08 3.05
C PHE A 142 -12.54 25.24 3.52
N SER A 143 -12.78 24.36 4.49
CA SER A 143 -11.82 23.35 4.92
C SER A 143 -12.55 22.17 5.54
N PHE A 144 -12.25 20.96 5.07
CA PHE A 144 -12.72 19.71 5.66
C PHE A 144 -11.69 18.61 5.42
N SER A 145 -11.79 17.50 6.15
CA SER A 145 -10.83 16.39 6.05
C SER A 145 -11.47 15.18 5.38
N LEU A 146 -10.67 14.41 4.63
CA LEU A 146 -11.11 13.11 4.13
C LEU A 146 -11.50 12.18 5.29
N PRO A 147 -12.64 11.45 5.21
CA PRO A 147 -13.00 10.51 6.26
C PRO A 147 -12.01 9.33 6.29
N LEU A 148 -11.81 8.73 7.47
CA LEU A 148 -10.92 7.57 7.62
C LEU A 148 -11.46 6.31 6.95
N ALA A 149 -12.78 6.15 7.01
CA ALA A 149 -13.46 4.92 6.74
C ALA A 149 -14.87 5.16 6.20
N PHE A 150 -15.43 4.14 5.57
CA PHE A 150 -16.79 4.09 5.08
C PHE A 150 -17.46 2.79 5.52
N LYS A 151 -18.79 2.76 5.53
CA LYS A 151 -19.56 1.57 5.91
C LYS A 151 -20.19 0.94 4.69
N ASP A 152 -20.13 -0.39 4.62
CA ASP A 152 -20.85 -1.19 3.64
C ASP A 152 -21.27 -2.52 4.27
N GLY A 153 -22.55 -2.88 4.16
CA GLY A 153 -23.10 -4.07 4.80
C GLY A 153 -22.92 -4.13 6.32
N GLY A 154 -22.83 -2.97 7.00
CA GLY A 154 -22.59 -2.87 8.44
C GLY A 154 -21.11 -2.97 8.86
N THR A 155 -20.21 -3.38 7.97
CA THR A 155 -18.77 -3.41 8.22
C THR A 155 -18.13 -2.06 7.87
N SER A 156 -17.20 -1.61 8.72
CA SER A 156 -16.38 -0.41 8.47
C SER A 156 -15.11 -0.78 7.73
N TYR A 157 -14.80 -0.08 6.65
CA TYR A 157 -13.61 -0.26 5.82
C TYR A 157 -12.82 1.04 5.75
N PRO A 158 -11.47 1.02 5.71
CA PRO A 158 -10.69 2.20 5.40
C PRO A 158 -11.04 2.71 3.99
N LEU A 159 -10.90 4.02 3.74
CA LEU A 159 -11.01 4.52 2.38
C LEU A 159 -9.97 3.83 1.47
N PRO A 160 -10.38 3.22 0.34
CA PRO A 160 -9.44 2.68 -0.62
C PRO A 160 -8.67 3.82 -1.32
N PRO A 161 -7.40 3.62 -1.69
CA PRO A 161 -6.67 4.57 -2.53
C PRO A 161 -7.35 4.77 -3.89
N THR A 162 -7.13 5.91 -4.54
CA THR A 162 -7.50 6.08 -5.95
C THR A 162 -6.78 5.00 -6.77
N PHE A 163 -7.54 4.12 -7.38
CA PHE A 163 -7.02 2.88 -7.98
C PHE A 163 -7.80 2.53 -9.23
N GLN A 164 -7.12 2.08 -10.26
CA GLN A 164 -7.75 1.59 -11.48
C GLN A 164 -6.97 0.38 -12.00
N ALA A 165 -7.68 -0.72 -12.21
CA ALA A 165 -7.17 -1.90 -12.90
C ALA A 165 -8.26 -2.43 -13.81
N ALA A 166 -7.90 -2.70 -15.06
CA ALA A 166 -8.79 -3.28 -16.05
C ALA A 166 -8.03 -4.36 -16.81
N PHE A 167 -8.59 -5.57 -16.86
CA PHE A 167 -8.08 -6.69 -17.62
C PHE A 167 -9.17 -7.09 -18.61
N THR A 168 -8.83 -7.13 -19.89
CA THR A 168 -9.77 -7.43 -20.99
C THR A 168 -9.38 -8.66 -21.78
N THR A 169 -8.18 -9.20 -21.58
CA THR A 169 -7.59 -10.22 -22.46
C THR A 169 -8.14 -11.63 -22.25
N ARG A 170 -8.75 -11.94 -21.09
CA ARG A 170 -9.24 -13.30 -20.76
C ARG A 170 -10.59 -13.31 -20.05
N SER A 171 -10.85 -12.31 -19.22
CA SER A 171 -12.11 -12.09 -18.53
C SER A 171 -12.22 -10.58 -18.32
N GLU A 172 -13.43 -10.02 -18.47
CA GLU A 172 -13.66 -8.63 -18.07
C GLU A 172 -13.53 -8.55 -16.55
N PHE A 173 -12.43 -7.94 -16.10
CA PHE A 173 -12.14 -7.73 -14.69
C PHE A 173 -11.74 -6.27 -14.50
N VAL A 174 -12.60 -5.50 -13.83
CA VAL A 174 -12.39 -4.06 -13.63
C VAL A 174 -12.54 -3.74 -12.15
N VAL A 175 -11.61 -2.97 -11.61
CA VAL A 175 -11.71 -2.37 -10.27
C VAL A 175 -11.32 -0.91 -10.40
N THR A 176 -12.19 -0.01 -9.94
CA THR A 176 -12.01 1.43 -10.02
C THR A 176 -12.44 2.07 -8.71
N SER A 177 -11.52 2.78 -8.05
CA SER A 177 -11.79 3.64 -6.91
C SER A 177 -11.48 5.07 -7.29
N ILE A 178 -12.50 5.93 -7.28
CA ILE A 178 -12.41 7.33 -7.71
C ILE A 178 -13.02 8.25 -6.68
N TYR A 179 -12.44 9.44 -6.58
CA TYR A 179 -12.88 10.50 -5.69
C TYR A 179 -13.05 11.77 -6.52
N THR A 180 -14.17 12.48 -6.32
CA THR A 180 -14.52 13.69 -7.06
C THR A 180 -15.00 14.75 -6.09
N LEU A 181 -14.36 15.92 -6.15
CA LEU A 181 -14.81 17.12 -5.51
C LEU A 181 -15.75 17.87 -6.46
N ILE A 182 -16.94 18.21 -5.99
CA ILE A 182 -18.02 18.80 -6.77
C ILE A 182 -18.35 20.15 -6.14
N ALA A 183 -18.07 21.24 -6.84
CA ALA A 183 -18.53 22.56 -6.45
C ALA A 183 -19.77 22.91 -7.27
N SER A 184 -20.83 23.38 -6.61
CA SER A 184 -22.06 23.78 -7.27
C SER A 184 -22.58 25.10 -6.76
N THR A 185 -23.10 25.90 -7.69
CA THR A 185 -23.79 27.15 -7.40
C THR A 185 -25.21 27.05 -7.94
N THR A 186 -26.16 27.58 -7.18
CA THR A 186 -27.57 27.70 -7.58
C THR A 186 -27.89 29.19 -7.68
N ALA A 187 -28.38 29.61 -8.84
CA ALA A 187 -28.70 31.00 -9.13
C ALA A 187 -30.18 31.18 -9.49
N VAL A 188 -30.78 32.30 -9.08
CA VAL A 188 -32.14 32.65 -9.48
C VAL A 188 -32.16 33.03 -10.96
N ARG A 189 -33.10 32.48 -11.74
CA ARG A 189 -33.34 32.95 -13.11
C ARG A 189 -34.30 34.15 -13.11
N ARG A 190 -33.91 35.22 -13.81
CA ARG A 190 -34.80 36.32 -14.18
C ARG A 190 -35.14 36.21 -15.68
N PRO A 191 -36.42 36.28 -16.09
CA PRO A 191 -37.64 36.39 -15.29
C PRO A 191 -38.09 35.05 -14.67
N VAL A 192 -38.71 35.11 -13.49
CA VAL A 192 -39.11 33.98 -12.60
C VAL A 192 -40.16 33.04 -13.23
N MET A 193 -40.70 33.37 -14.41
CA MET A 193 -41.87 32.71 -15.00
C MET A 193 -41.63 31.25 -15.46
N LEU A 194 -40.36 30.79 -15.56
CA LEU A 194 -40.02 29.44 -16.03
C LEU A 194 -39.41 28.50 -14.95
N GLY A 195 -39.70 28.74 -13.67
CA GLY A 195 -39.81 27.71 -12.63
C GLY A 195 -38.56 26.98 -12.12
N PHE A 196 -37.38 27.09 -12.75
CA PHE A 196 -36.19 26.35 -12.32
C PHE A 196 -34.97 27.25 -12.11
N ASP A 197 -34.33 27.09 -10.96
CA ASP A 197 -33.06 27.74 -10.65
C ASP A 197 -31.94 27.22 -11.57
N LYS A 198 -31.02 28.12 -11.94
CA LYS A 198 -29.86 27.76 -12.76
C LYS A 198 -28.80 27.14 -11.85
N ILE A 199 -28.58 25.84 -11.99
CA ILE A 199 -27.51 25.13 -11.30
C ILE A 199 -26.28 25.09 -12.21
N SER A 200 -25.13 25.54 -11.71
CA SER A 200 -23.82 25.40 -12.35
C SER A 200 -22.95 24.50 -11.48
N THR A 201 -22.41 23.43 -12.07
CA THR A 201 -21.61 22.42 -11.35
C THR A 201 -20.25 22.25 -12.00
N MET A 202 -19.20 22.25 -11.18
CA MET A 202 -17.84 21.91 -11.56
C MET A 202 -17.41 20.63 -10.84
N ARG A 203 -16.91 19.66 -11.60
CA ARG A 203 -16.36 18.41 -11.06
C ARG A 203 -14.85 18.38 -11.17
N MET A 204 -14.17 17.96 -10.11
CA MET A 204 -12.72 17.84 -10.02
C MET A 204 -12.37 16.44 -9.53
N PRO A 205 -11.75 15.58 -10.36
CA PRO A 205 -11.18 14.37 -9.82
C PRO A 205 -10.10 14.75 -8.80
N ILE A 206 -10.01 13.98 -7.72
CA ILE A 206 -8.91 14.08 -6.75
C ILE A 206 -8.23 12.71 -6.66
N THR A 207 -6.94 12.75 -6.38
CA THR A 207 -6.12 11.55 -6.22
C THR A 207 -5.88 11.31 -4.74
N TYR A 208 -6.43 10.24 -4.20
CA TYR A 208 -6.23 9.85 -2.82
C TYR A 208 -5.15 8.77 -2.72
N TYR A 209 -4.00 9.13 -2.15
CA TYR A 209 -2.84 8.27 -1.93
C TYR A 209 -2.47 8.24 -0.44
N PRO A 210 -3.09 7.36 0.37
CA PRO A 210 -2.76 7.24 1.77
C PRO A 210 -1.29 6.87 1.94
N ARG A 211 -0.55 7.73 2.65
CA ARG A 211 0.86 7.48 2.96
C ARG A 211 0.97 6.33 3.97
N THR A 212 1.90 5.43 3.74
CA THR A 212 2.20 4.26 4.56
C THR A 212 3.70 4.07 4.61
N ARG A 213 4.20 3.51 5.71
CA ARG A 213 5.62 3.25 5.94
C ARG A 213 5.77 1.86 6.55
N PRO A 214 6.91 1.18 6.32
CA PRO A 214 7.27 0.00 7.09
C PRO A 214 7.44 0.38 8.57
N GLU A 215 7.18 -0.56 9.47
CA GLU A 215 7.41 -0.36 10.91
C GLU A 215 8.90 -0.44 11.28
N ARG A 216 9.70 -1.12 10.43
CA ARG A 216 11.11 -1.41 10.64
C ARG A 216 11.89 -1.22 9.34
N PRO A 217 13.21 -0.98 9.40
CA PRO A 217 14.03 -0.95 8.19
C PRO A 217 14.02 -2.31 7.50
N PRO A 218 14.05 -2.34 6.15
CA PRO A 218 14.53 -3.52 5.47
C PRO A 218 16.02 -3.72 5.76
N LEU A 219 16.44 -4.98 5.91
CA LEU A 219 17.85 -5.31 6.03
C LEU A 219 18.49 -5.47 4.66
N TYR A 220 19.64 -4.83 4.51
CA TYR A 220 20.43 -4.83 3.27
C TYR A 220 21.71 -5.68 3.38
N ILE A 221 21.80 -6.54 4.40
CA ILE A 221 22.95 -7.42 4.61
C ILE A 221 22.75 -8.73 3.80
N PRO A 222 23.77 -9.27 3.11
CA PRO A 222 23.65 -10.53 2.40
C PRO A 222 23.28 -11.72 3.31
N LEU A 223 22.40 -12.62 2.84
CA LEU A 223 21.91 -13.77 3.63
C LEU A 223 23.06 -14.55 4.28
N LEU A 224 24.01 -15.02 3.48
CA LEU A 224 25.08 -15.92 3.95
C LEU A 224 25.94 -15.29 5.06
N SER A 225 26.00 -13.96 5.14
CA SER A 225 26.69 -13.21 6.19
C SER A 225 25.84 -13.09 7.44
N SER A 226 24.54 -12.83 7.29
CA SER A 226 23.63 -12.57 8.42
C SER A 226 22.93 -13.79 9.00
N LEU A 227 22.78 -14.89 8.25
CA LEU A 227 21.93 -16.03 8.65
C LEU A 227 22.39 -16.66 9.97
N LYS A 228 23.69 -16.60 10.28
CA LYS A 228 24.24 -17.12 11.54
C LYS A 228 24.09 -16.14 12.71
N SER A 229 24.13 -14.84 12.45
CA SER A 229 24.09 -13.82 13.50
C SER A 229 22.67 -13.36 13.81
N CYS A 230 21.79 -13.34 12.81
CA CYS A 230 20.44 -12.80 12.87
C CYS A 230 19.48 -13.64 11.99
N PRO A 231 19.25 -14.93 12.27
CA PRO A 231 18.33 -15.76 11.49
C PRO A 231 16.88 -15.25 11.50
N GLU A 232 16.44 -14.58 12.57
CA GLU A 232 15.12 -13.97 12.74
C GLU A 232 14.80 -12.86 11.73
N GLU A 233 15.84 -12.33 11.09
CA GLU A 233 15.75 -11.29 10.08
C GLU A 233 15.39 -11.81 8.69
N TRP A 234 15.25 -13.14 8.56
CA TRP A 234 14.92 -13.81 7.31
C TRP A 234 13.67 -14.67 7.48
N THR A 235 12.72 -14.52 6.56
CA THR A 235 11.64 -15.48 6.39
C THR A 235 12.06 -16.55 5.39
N GLN A 236 11.98 -17.81 5.78
CA GLN A 236 12.19 -18.96 4.92
C GLN A 236 10.85 -19.53 4.45
N VAL A 237 10.71 -19.73 3.14
CA VAL A 237 9.60 -20.48 2.52
C VAL A 237 10.16 -21.75 1.90
N LEU A 238 9.67 -22.89 2.35
CA LEU A 238 10.03 -24.21 1.82
C LEU A 238 9.05 -24.62 0.71
N VAL A 239 9.59 -25.01 -0.44
CA VAL A 239 8.86 -25.53 -1.60
C VAL A 239 9.48 -26.85 -2.01
N THR A 240 8.69 -27.92 -2.09
CA THR A 240 9.19 -29.21 -2.57
C THR A 240 8.96 -29.36 -4.07
N VAL A 241 10.04 -29.52 -4.83
CA VAL A 241 10.01 -29.87 -6.26
C VAL A 241 9.78 -31.38 -6.36
N LYS A 242 8.54 -31.75 -6.72
CA LYS A 242 8.11 -33.15 -6.76
C LYS A 242 8.61 -33.84 -8.03
N ALA A 243 9.08 -35.07 -7.89
CA ALA A 243 9.32 -35.96 -9.02
C ALA A 243 7.99 -36.46 -9.61
N LYS A 244 7.98 -36.69 -10.93
CA LYS A 244 6.89 -37.39 -11.63
C LYS A 244 6.92 -38.87 -11.24
N GLN A 245 5.75 -39.49 -11.08
CA GLN A 245 5.60 -40.85 -10.54
C GLN A 245 6.38 -41.95 -11.28
N ASN A 246 6.70 -41.74 -12.56
CA ASN A 246 7.37 -42.76 -13.40
C ASN A 246 8.90 -42.73 -13.30
N TYR A 247 9.47 -41.77 -12.57
CA TYR A 247 10.91 -41.63 -12.45
C TYR A 247 11.33 -42.01 -11.03
N ASN A 248 12.33 -42.89 -10.91
CA ASN A 248 12.93 -43.28 -9.63
C ASN A 248 13.89 -42.18 -9.14
N VAL A 249 13.36 -40.97 -8.93
CA VAL A 249 14.13 -39.78 -8.57
C VAL A 249 13.52 -39.19 -7.29
N LEU A 250 14.39 -38.78 -6.37
CA LEU A 250 13.98 -38.20 -5.10
C LEU A 250 13.63 -36.71 -5.26
N PRO A 251 12.67 -36.18 -4.48
CA PRO A 251 12.27 -34.79 -4.55
C PRO A 251 13.43 -33.85 -4.16
N ILE A 252 13.39 -32.62 -4.69
CA ILE A 252 14.34 -31.56 -4.36
C ILE A 252 13.63 -30.57 -3.45
N GLN A 253 14.30 -30.13 -2.38
CA GLN A 253 13.80 -29.05 -1.52
C GLN A 253 14.29 -27.71 -2.06
N CYS A 254 13.40 -26.73 -2.11
CA CYS A 254 13.71 -25.36 -2.46
C CYS A 254 13.42 -24.46 -1.27
N ASN A 255 14.45 -23.79 -0.77
CA ASN A 255 14.36 -22.82 0.31
C ASN A 255 14.48 -21.42 -0.26
N ILE A 256 13.47 -20.59 -0.02
CA ILE A 256 13.44 -19.20 -0.46
C ILE A 256 13.57 -18.32 0.78
N PHE A 257 14.57 -17.46 0.82
CA PHE A 257 14.80 -16.52 1.91
C PHE A 257 14.56 -15.09 1.44
N VAL A 258 13.80 -14.33 2.22
CA VAL A 258 13.53 -12.90 2.03
C VAL A 258 13.59 -12.19 3.39
N PRO A 259 13.83 -10.87 3.45
CA PRO A 259 13.81 -10.13 4.70
C PRO A 259 12.48 -10.29 5.46
N SER A 260 12.55 -10.54 6.77
CA SER A 260 11.39 -10.87 7.61
C SER A 260 10.43 -9.70 7.85
N VAL A 261 10.89 -8.46 7.66
CA VAL A 261 10.03 -7.26 7.76
C VAL A 261 8.82 -7.35 6.84
N GLN A 262 8.96 -7.96 5.66
CA GLN A 262 7.93 -8.13 4.61
C GLN A 262 7.18 -6.86 4.20
N ALA A 263 7.53 -5.69 4.74
CA ALA A 263 6.99 -4.39 4.41
C ALA A 263 8.10 -3.56 3.76
N PHE A 264 7.91 -3.20 2.49
CA PHE A 264 8.92 -2.53 1.67
C PHE A 264 8.30 -1.31 1.01
N SER A 265 9.06 -0.26 0.78
CA SER A 265 8.61 0.83 -0.09
C SER A 265 8.63 0.42 -1.55
N PHE A 266 7.85 1.10 -2.39
CA PHE A 266 7.90 0.91 -3.85
C PHE A 266 9.31 1.12 -4.43
N SER A 267 10.12 1.98 -3.80
CA SER A 267 11.50 2.25 -4.22
C SER A 267 12.51 1.26 -3.65
N ASP A 268 12.16 0.44 -2.66
CA ASP A 268 13.12 -0.45 -2.01
C ASP A 268 13.51 -1.59 -2.95
N VAL A 269 14.80 -1.92 -2.93
CA VAL A 269 15.33 -3.14 -3.56
C VAL A 269 15.28 -4.24 -2.50
N ILE A 270 14.58 -5.32 -2.80
CA ILE A 270 14.34 -6.43 -1.88
C ILE A 270 15.32 -7.56 -2.22
N PRO A 271 16.31 -7.85 -1.36
CA PRO A 271 17.18 -9.00 -1.57
C PRO A 271 16.42 -10.31 -1.36
N PHE A 272 16.80 -11.35 -2.08
CA PHE A 272 16.34 -12.71 -1.85
C PHE A 272 17.45 -13.71 -2.10
N HIS A 273 17.31 -14.90 -1.52
CA HIS A 273 18.19 -16.04 -1.75
C HIS A 273 17.37 -17.29 -2.01
N ILE A 274 17.82 -18.12 -2.94
CA ILE A 274 17.20 -19.40 -3.26
C ILE A 274 18.24 -20.49 -3.09
N GLN A 275 17.90 -21.54 -2.37
CA GLN A 275 18.71 -22.73 -2.24
C GLN A 275 17.92 -23.97 -2.67
N LEU A 276 18.39 -24.68 -3.68
CA LEU A 276 17.88 -26.00 -4.02
C LEU A 276 18.76 -27.05 -3.36
N SER A 277 18.19 -27.94 -2.54
CA SER A 277 18.91 -29.04 -1.90
C SER A 277 18.28 -30.40 -2.20
N GLY A 278 19.13 -31.42 -2.35
CA GLY A 278 18.69 -32.79 -2.57
C GLY A 278 19.83 -33.70 -2.99
N PRO A 279 19.53 -34.99 -3.27
CA PRO A 279 20.52 -35.93 -3.77
C PRO A 279 21.17 -35.41 -5.06
N LEU A 280 22.48 -35.55 -5.19
CA LEU A 280 23.23 -35.05 -6.34
C LEU A 280 22.64 -35.53 -7.68
N PHE A 281 22.23 -36.80 -7.75
CA PHE A 281 21.59 -37.35 -8.94
C PHE A 281 20.29 -36.62 -9.32
N SER A 282 19.45 -36.28 -8.35
CA SER A 282 18.22 -35.51 -8.58
C SER A 282 18.52 -34.11 -9.13
N LEU A 283 19.51 -33.41 -8.56
CA LEU A 283 19.90 -32.08 -9.02
C LEU A 283 20.49 -32.10 -10.43
N LEU A 284 21.35 -33.08 -10.74
CA LEU A 284 21.89 -33.24 -12.10
C LEU A 284 20.80 -33.55 -13.14
N MET A 285 19.76 -34.28 -12.76
CA MET A 285 18.60 -34.53 -13.62
C MET A 285 17.73 -33.29 -13.85
N LEU A 286 17.74 -32.34 -12.90
CA LEU A 286 17.05 -31.05 -13.06
C LEU A 286 17.86 -30.09 -13.94
N PHE A 287 19.19 -30.10 -13.85
CA PHE A 287 20.12 -29.23 -14.59
C PHE A 287 21.05 -30.03 -15.51
N PRO A 288 20.56 -30.53 -16.66
CA PRO A 288 21.37 -31.32 -17.57
C PRO A 288 22.49 -30.48 -18.21
N GLN A 289 23.75 -30.94 -18.07
CA GLN A 289 24.98 -30.19 -18.43
C GLN A 289 25.18 -29.82 -19.91
N ARG A 290 24.25 -30.16 -20.83
CA ARG A 290 24.57 -30.27 -22.27
C ARG A 290 23.64 -29.56 -23.25
N SER A 291 22.72 -28.71 -22.81
CA SER A 291 21.86 -28.00 -23.76
C SER A 291 21.38 -26.66 -23.24
N THR A 292 21.74 -25.58 -23.93
CA THR A 292 21.22 -24.22 -23.71
C THR A 292 19.72 -24.11 -24.00
N GLU A 293 19.15 -25.02 -24.81
CA GLU A 293 17.73 -25.00 -25.18
C GLU A 293 16.79 -25.65 -24.14
N TYR A 294 17.34 -26.33 -23.13
CA TYR A 294 16.55 -27.07 -22.14
C TYR A 294 17.04 -26.81 -20.70
N GLU A 295 17.47 -25.59 -20.39
CA GLU A 295 17.75 -25.24 -19.00
C GLU A 295 16.44 -25.01 -18.23
N PRO A 296 16.32 -25.50 -16.98
CA PRO A 296 15.20 -25.15 -16.12
C PRO A 296 15.13 -23.64 -15.95
N SER A 297 13.92 -23.10 -16.11
CA SER A 297 13.69 -21.67 -15.88
C SER A 297 13.36 -21.46 -14.41
N ILE A 298 14.32 -20.88 -13.69
CA ILE A 298 14.04 -20.28 -12.38
C ILE A 298 13.67 -18.82 -12.63
N SER A 299 12.64 -18.32 -11.95
CA SER A 299 12.32 -16.90 -11.94
C SER A 299 11.76 -16.45 -10.60
N VAL A 300 12.03 -15.19 -10.27
CA VAL A 300 11.44 -14.49 -9.14
C VAL A 300 10.74 -13.26 -9.68
N THR A 301 9.45 -13.13 -9.40
CA THR A 301 8.63 -12.00 -9.85
C THR A 301 7.85 -11.44 -8.68
N MET A 302 7.54 -10.15 -8.71
CA MET A 302 6.66 -9.50 -7.76
C MET A 302 5.29 -9.40 -8.42
N ARG A 303 4.25 -9.88 -7.74
CA ARG A 303 2.90 -9.95 -8.28
C ARG A 303 1.90 -9.29 -7.37
N ARG A 304 0.91 -8.68 -8.00
CA ARG A 304 -0.27 -8.11 -7.36
C ARG A 304 -1.47 -9.00 -7.68
N GLN A 305 -2.07 -9.57 -6.66
CA GLN A 305 -3.35 -10.25 -6.75
C GLN A 305 -4.46 -9.25 -6.45
N ILE A 306 -5.39 -9.10 -7.39
CA ILE A 306 -6.62 -8.34 -7.21
C ILE A 306 -7.75 -9.34 -7.12
N VAL A 307 -8.46 -9.32 -6.00
CA VAL A 307 -9.58 -10.19 -5.69
C VAL A 307 -10.84 -9.35 -5.63
N VAL A 308 -11.89 -9.85 -6.27
CA VAL A 308 -13.23 -9.28 -6.22
C VAL A 308 -14.19 -10.36 -5.72
N GLU A 309 -15.05 -9.97 -4.77
CA GLU A 309 -16.11 -10.81 -4.22
C GLU A 309 -17.46 -10.10 -4.36
N ILE A 310 -18.40 -10.72 -5.08
CA ILE A 310 -19.76 -10.22 -5.29
C ILE A 310 -20.72 -11.35 -4.94
N GLN A 311 -21.61 -11.11 -3.97
CA GLN A 311 -22.62 -12.09 -3.52
C GLN A 311 -22.02 -13.46 -3.16
N GLY A 312 -20.87 -13.48 -2.48
CA GLY A 312 -20.16 -14.70 -2.06
C GLY A 312 -19.39 -15.42 -3.18
N ARG A 313 -19.46 -14.93 -4.42
CA ARG A 313 -18.66 -15.45 -5.54
C ARG A 313 -17.38 -14.64 -5.65
N ARG A 314 -16.25 -15.34 -5.76
CA ARG A 314 -14.92 -14.76 -5.78
C ARG A 314 -14.25 -14.98 -7.13
N SER A 315 -13.70 -13.92 -7.69
CA SER A 315 -12.84 -13.95 -8.87
C SER A 315 -11.56 -13.19 -8.57
N TRP A 316 -10.46 -13.50 -9.26
CA TRP A 316 -9.18 -12.85 -9.02
C TRP A 316 -8.33 -12.78 -10.28
N GLN A 317 -7.43 -11.80 -10.30
CA GLN A 317 -6.46 -11.60 -11.36
C GLN A 317 -5.09 -11.28 -10.77
N ASP A 318 -4.05 -11.87 -11.34
CA ASP A 318 -2.66 -11.55 -10.98
C ASP A 318 -2.03 -10.63 -12.04
N GLN A 319 -1.36 -9.58 -11.59
CA GLN A 319 -0.56 -8.66 -12.40
C GLN A 319 0.91 -8.74 -11.98
N GLU A 320 1.83 -8.82 -12.93
CA GLU A 320 3.25 -8.72 -12.63
C GLU A 320 3.66 -7.25 -12.46
N ILE A 321 4.13 -6.93 -11.25
CA ILE A 321 4.50 -5.59 -10.81
C ILE A 321 6.01 -5.45 -10.52
N GLY A 322 6.82 -6.47 -10.80
CA GLY A 322 8.27 -6.44 -10.66
C GLY A 322 8.91 -7.74 -11.15
N VAL A 323 10.15 -7.67 -11.61
CA VAL A 323 10.94 -8.82 -12.07
C VAL A 323 12.25 -8.82 -11.31
N GLY A 324 12.58 -9.95 -10.71
CA GLY A 324 13.82 -10.12 -9.97
C GLY A 324 14.98 -10.48 -10.89
N THR A 325 16.16 -10.00 -10.55
CA THR A 325 17.43 -10.44 -11.13
C THR A 325 18.12 -11.38 -10.15
N MET A 326 18.75 -12.43 -10.65
CA MET A 326 19.49 -13.37 -9.80
C MET A 326 20.75 -13.85 -10.48
N GLN A 327 21.71 -14.25 -9.66
CA GLN A 327 22.99 -14.78 -10.09
C GLN A 327 23.29 -16.05 -9.29
N PRO A 328 23.84 -17.09 -9.94
CA PRO A 328 24.28 -18.28 -9.23
C PRO A 328 25.43 -17.94 -8.28
N ILE A 329 25.40 -18.50 -7.08
CA ILE A 329 26.47 -18.39 -6.09
C ILE A 329 27.33 -19.65 -6.23
N PRO A 330 28.63 -19.52 -6.57
CA PRO A 330 29.51 -20.68 -6.66
C PRO A 330 29.55 -21.46 -5.35
N PRO A 331 29.50 -22.80 -5.38
CA PRO A 331 29.67 -23.59 -4.18
C PRO A 331 31.07 -23.32 -3.59
N PRO A 332 31.23 -23.35 -2.27
CA PRO A 332 32.55 -23.28 -1.66
C PRO A 332 33.43 -24.41 -2.22
N PRO A 333 34.76 -24.21 -2.32
CA PRO A 333 35.67 -25.25 -2.79
C PRO A 333 35.49 -26.49 -1.90
N SER A 334 34.91 -27.54 -2.46
CA SER A 334 34.65 -28.77 -1.72
C SER A 334 35.96 -29.49 -1.44
N HIS A 335 36.11 -29.99 -0.21
CA HIS A 335 37.03 -31.09 0.03
C HIS A 335 36.53 -32.31 -0.77
N ARG A 336 37.44 -33.04 -1.40
CA ARG A 336 37.15 -34.16 -2.32
C ARG A 336 36.57 -35.38 -1.59
N ASP A 337 35.40 -35.24 -1.00
CA ASP A 337 34.65 -36.39 -0.49
C ASP A 337 33.80 -36.98 -1.62
N HIS A 338 34.04 -38.26 -1.88
CA HIS A 338 33.55 -39.01 -3.03
C HIS A 338 32.20 -39.70 -2.76
N ASP A 339 31.45 -39.27 -1.74
CA ASP A 339 30.22 -39.98 -1.38
C ASP A 339 29.07 -39.60 -2.33
N ARG A 340 28.52 -40.61 -3.01
CA ARG A 340 27.47 -40.41 -4.03
C ARG A 340 26.10 -40.13 -3.42
N ASP A 341 25.93 -40.43 -2.13
CA ASP A 341 24.67 -40.27 -1.40
C ASP A 341 24.58 -38.94 -0.64
N GLU A 342 25.59 -38.07 -0.76
CA GLU A 342 25.61 -36.79 -0.06
C GLU A 342 24.58 -35.80 -0.66
N GLU A 343 23.79 -35.18 0.22
CA GLU A 343 22.91 -34.08 -0.15
C GLU A 343 23.76 -32.89 -0.62
N LYS A 344 23.44 -32.36 -1.80
CA LYS A 344 24.12 -31.18 -2.36
C LYS A 344 23.15 -30.01 -2.42
N SER A 345 23.70 -28.80 -2.43
CA SER A 345 22.91 -27.59 -2.66
C SER A 345 23.45 -26.76 -3.81
N ILE A 346 22.54 -26.02 -4.45
CA ILE A 346 22.83 -24.99 -5.45
C ILE A 346 22.14 -23.72 -4.98
N ASP A 347 22.87 -22.61 -5.02
CA ASP A 347 22.46 -21.36 -4.40
C ASP A 347 22.40 -20.23 -5.43
N TRP A 348 21.41 -19.34 -5.30
CA TRP A 348 21.26 -18.12 -6.08
C TRP A 348 20.99 -16.94 -5.16
N GLY A 349 21.70 -15.85 -5.38
CA GLY A 349 21.43 -14.56 -4.76
C GLY A 349 20.77 -13.63 -5.77
N GLY A 350 19.83 -12.81 -5.33
CA GLY A 350 19.15 -11.90 -6.22
C GLY A 350 18.47 -10.74 -5.51
N GLU A 351 17.91 -9.87 -6.33
CA GLU A 351 17.23 -8.64 -5.91
C GLU A 351 15.97 -8.44 -6.76
N ILE A 352 14.94 -7.88 -6.15
CA ILE A 352 13.71 -7.52 -6.85
C ILE A 352 13.21 -6.15 -6.42
N GLN A 353 12.73 -5.37 -7.38
CA GLN A 353 12.17 -4.04 -7.14
C GLN A 353 10.79 -3.92 -7.80
N CYS A 354 9.93 -3.10 -7.21
CA CYS A 354 8.62 -2.78 -7.77
C CYS A 354 8.78 -1.88 -9.02
N LYS A 355 7.93 -2.09 -10.04
CA LYS A 355 7.90 -1.25 -11.23
C LYS A 355 7.55 0.20 -10.85
N PRO A 356 8.21 1.22 -11.42
CA PRO A 356 7.93 2.62 -11.10
C PRO A 356 6.50 3.09 -11.40
N THR A 357 5.78 2.35 -12.25
CA THR A 357 4.37 2.59 -12.60
C THR A 357 3.40 2.24 -11.48
N VAL A 358 3.83 1.48 -10.46
CA VAL A 358 3.02 1.14 -9.30
C VAL A 358 3.06 2.28 -8.31
N LYS A 359 1.91 2.87 -8.02
CA LYS A 359 1.76 4.02 -7.11
C LYS A 359 0.91 3.75 -5.88
N VAL A 360 0.27 2.59 -5.83
CA VAL A 360 -0.78 2.26 -4.86
C VAL A 360 -0.42 0.98 -4.14
N SER A 361 -0.56 0.94 -2.81
CA SER A 361 -0.28 -0.25 -2.00
C SER A 361 -1.44 -1.25 -2.06
N GLY A 362 -1.25 -2.44 -1.49
CA GLY A 362 -2.38 -3.32 -1.19
C GLY A 362 -3.42 -2.64 -0.30
N PHE A 363 -4.69 -3.01 -0.47
CA PHE A 363 -5.82 -2.53 0.33
C PHE A 363 -6.96 -3.54 0.34
N VAL A 364 -7.89 -3.38 1.29
CA VAL A 364 -9.13 -4.17 1.37
C VAL A 364 -10.29 -3.21 1.57
N ALA A 365 -11.31 -3.30 0.71
CA ALA A 365 -12.49 -2.44 0.77
C ALA A 365 -13.70 -3.15 0.13
N SER A 366 -14.76 -3.39 0.90
CA SER A 366 -16.08 -3.85 0.42
C SER A 366 -16.03 -4.89 -0.73
N GLY A 367 -15.55 -6.10 -0.43
CA GLY A 367 -15.45 -7.18 -1.42
C GLY A 367 -14.26 -7.06 -2.40
N VAL A 368 -13.48 -6.00 -2.36
CA VAL A 368 -12.22 -5.87 -3.11
C VAL A 368 -11.03 -6.10 -2.18
N SER A 369 -10.06 -6.90 -2.61
CA SER A 369 -8.77 -7.03 -1.94
C SER A 369 -7.63 -6.99 -2.95
N VAL A 370 -6.68 -6.07 -2.75
CA VAL A 370 -5.44 -5.98 -3.50
C VAL A 370 -4.31 -6.40 -2.57
N LYS A 371 -3.56 -7.43 -2.96
CA LYS A 371 -2.45 -8.00 -2.17
C LYS A 371 -1.21 -8.15 -3.05
N ASP A 372 -0.05 -7.95 -2.46
CA ASP A 372 1.23 -8.09 -3.14
C ASP A 372 2.00 -9.30 -2.58
N TYR A 373 2.76 -9.97 -3.43
CA TYR A 373 3.60 -11.11 -3.05
C TYR A 373 4.79 -11.28 -3.99
N ILE A 374 5.86 -11.87 -3.48
CA ILE A 374 6.97 -12.37 -4.30
C ILE A 374 6.64 -13.82 -4.69
N LEU A 375 6.69 -14.11 -5.98
CA LEU A 375 6.48 -15.41 -6.58
C LEU A 375 7.81 -15.97 -7.06
N PHE A 376 8.26 -17.04 -6.43
CA PHE A 376 9.25 -17.94 -6.99
C PHE A 376 8.56 -18.93 -7.92
N SER A 377 9.14 -19.16 -9.09
CA SER A 377 8.73 -20.21 -10.02
C SER A 377 9.95 -20.98 -10.53
N LEU A 378 9.85 -22.30 -10.48
CA LEU A 378 10.79 -23.22 -11.09
C LEU A 378 10.01 -24.06 -12.09
N GLU A 379 10.32 -23.85 -13.36
CA GLU A 379 9.73 -24.57 -14.49
C GLU A 379 10.80 -25.51 -15.05
N PRO A 380 10.75 -26.82 -14.74
CA PRO A 380 11.68 -27.78 -15.29
C PRO A 380 11.54 -27.87 -16.82
N PRO A 381 12.58 -28.37 -17.53
CA PRO A 381 12.47 -28.67 -18.94
C PRO A 381 11.28 -29.60 -19.25
N SER A 382 10.70 -29.50 -20.44
CA SER A 382 9.51 -30.28 -20.82
C SER A 382 9.69 -31.79 -20.68
N ASN A 383 10.91 -32.28 -20.93
CA ASN A 383 11.34 -33.68 -20.78
C ASN A 383 11.84 -34.03 -19.36
N SER A 384 11.81 -33.11 -18.41
CA SER A 384 12.32 -33.33 -17.05
C SER A 384 11.50 -34.35 -16.27
N SER A 385 12.17 -35.04 -15.34
CA SER A 385 11.55 -35.93 -14.35
C SER A 385 10.78 -35.20 -13.27
N PHE A 386 10.84 -33.86 -13.20
CA PHE A 386 10.24 -33.04 -12.16
C PHE A 386 8.98 -32.31 -12.64
N LEU A 387 8.10 -31.98 -11.69
CA LEU A 387 6.95 -31.10 -11.89
C LEU A 387 7.34 -29.64 -11.59
N PRO A 388 6.67 -28.66 -12.22
CA PRO A 388 6.79 -27.25 -11.84
C PRO A 388 6.54 -27.01 -10.35
N ALA A 389 7.31 -26.11 -9.77
CA ALA A 389 7.22 -25.75 -8.37
C ALA A 389 7.11 -24.23 -8.22
N ARG A 390 6.29 -23.78 -7.26
CA ARG A 390 6.07 -22.35 -7.00
C ARG A 390 6.01 -22.07 -5.50
N GLY A 391 6.62 -20.96 -5.10
CA GLY A 391 6.61 -20.46 -3.73
C GLY A 391 6.07 -19.03 -3.70
N ARG A 392 5.28 -18.70 -2.68
CA ARG A 392 4.71 -17.36 -2.50
C ARG A 392 5.14 -16.79 -1.16
N VAL A 393 5.69 -15.58 -1.18
CA VAL A 393 6.01 -14.80 0.01
C VAL A 393 5.11 -13.56 0.01
N PRO A 394 4.13 -13.45 0.92
CA PRO A 394 3.34 -12.24 1.06
C PRO A 394 4.24 -11.03 1.38
N ILE A 395 3.94 -9.87 0.78
CA ILE A 395 4.61 -8.62 1.12
C ILE A 395 3.60 -7.48 1.22
N LEU A 396 3.96 -6.44 1.96
CA LEU A 396 3.26 -5.17 2.02
C LEU A 396 4.11 -4.12 1.31
N LEU A 397 3.58 -3.55 0.22
CA LEU A 397 4.20 -2.39 -0.39
C LEU A 397 3.72 -1.10 0.27
N THR A 398 4.63 -0.15 0.47
CA THR A 398 4.39 1.12 1.15
C THR A 398 4.85 2.30 0.30
N THR A 399 4.25 3.46 0.53
CA THR A 399 4.52 4.66 -0.30
C THR A 399 5.84 5.35 0.03
N ASN A 400 6.35 5.20 1.25
CA ASN A 400 7.59 5.83 1.68
C ASN A 400 8.55 4.78 2.26
N SER A 401 9.83 4.89 1.92
CA SER A 401 10.89 4.10 2.58
C SER A 401 10.90 4.34 4.07
N TRP A 402 11.34 3.33 4.78
CA TRP A 402 11.67 3.50 6.18
C TRP A 402 12.82 4.51 6.30
N ALA A 403 12.79 5.30 7.38
CA ALA A 403 13.80 6.32 7.63
C ALA A 403 14.31 6.14 9.05
N ASP A 404 15.52 5.57 9.16
CA ASP A 404 16.41 5.73 10.31
C ASP A 404 16.78 7.20 10.36
N THR A 405 16.85 7.80 11.54
CA THR A 405 17.65 9.03 11.67
C THR A 405 18.89 8.76 12.49
N PRO A 406 20.06 8.90 11.88
CA PRO A 406 21.22 9.48 12.53
C PRO A 406 21.32 10.98 12.19
N HIS A 407 21.71 11.74 13.22
CA HIS A 407 22.01 13.16 13.34
C HIS A 407 22.59 13.91 12.11
N GLU A 408 22.19 15.18 11.96
CA GLU A 408 23.05 16.27 11.46
C GLU A 408 23.15 17.29 12.61
N THR A 409 24.31 17.48 13.28
CA THR A 409 25.52 18.26 12.92
C THR A 409 25.25 19.72 12.59
#